data_AF-A0ABD0YDI3-F1
#
_entry.id   AF-A0ABD0YDI3-F1
#
_cell.length_a   1.000
_cell.length_b   1.000
_cell.length_c   1.000
_cell.angle_alpha   90.00
_cell.angle_beta   90.00
_cell.angle_gamma   90.00
#
_symmetry.space_group_name_H-M   'P 1'
#
loop_
_entity.id
_entity.type
_entity.pdbx_description
1 polymer ?
#
loop_
_entity_poly.entity_id
_entity_poly.type
_entity_poly.pdbx_seq_one_letter_code
_entity_poly.pdbx_strand_id
1 'polypeptide(L)'
;MQAELPLDPDDQRRTLLQQVHLEQNIPVTEEDIERINYYLEKGFEPDMLEPFPDKLLDKARDSIPLKSRKKFVAVLRTLEQEVKSYYEFGLRVAILDYIMLDKSERRRLNITHYPQRFPALTLRSPVYWHQMFITCSEKQSRNLFIGHPVLRALRTLWFDKYKDMIIVPFSALQTVGLPMKHEAFRSLVEKLCRIAKSTIEEE
;
A
#
# COMPACT_ATOMS: atom_id res chain seq x y z
N MET A 1 9.80 -0.42 6.15
CA MET A 1 9.16 -1.45 7.00
C MET A 1 10.12 -1.67 8.15
N GLN A 2 9.70 -1.47 9.38
CA GLN A 2 10.59 -1.69 10.53
C GLN A 2 10.70 -3.18 10.81
N ALA A 3 11.89 -3.58 11.19
CA ALA A 3 12.24 -4.94 11.53
C ALA A 3 11.69 -5.26 12.93
N GLU A 4 10.65 -6.07 13.01
CA GLU A 4 9.99 -6.45 14.26
C GLU A 4 10.32 -7.91 14.63
N LEU A 5 10.57 -8.14 15.92
CA LEU A 5 10.80 -9.48 16.46
C LEU A 5 9.48 -10.27 16.47
N PRO A 6 9.53 -11.58 16.21
CA PRO A 6 8.36 -12.43 16.36
C PRO A 6 7.89 -12.40 17.83
N LEU A 7 6.63 -12.00 18.03
CA LEU A 7 5.98 -12.01 19.34
C LEU A 7 5.07 -13.22 19.44
N ASP A 8 4.94 -13.75 20.66
CA ASP A 8 3.95 -14.79 20.93
C ASP A 8 2.52 -14.26 20.72
N PRO A 9 1.61 -15.02 20.08
CA PRO A 9 0.25 -14.56 19.82
C PRO A 9 -0.54 -14.17 21.07
N ASP A 10 -0.32 -14.85 22.21
CA ASP A 10 -1.03 -14.54 23.46
C ASP A 10 -0.52 -13.24 24.08
N ASP A 11 0.80 -13.02 24.00
CA ASP A 11 1.41 -11.75 24.39
C ASP A 11 0.92 -10.60 23.50
N GLN A 12 0.87 -10.81 22.19
CA GLN A 12 0.34 -9.83 21.25
C GLN A 12 -1.12 -9.48 21.57
N ARG A 13 -1.95 -10.50 21.81
CA ARG A 13 -3.36 -10.31 22.20
C ARG A 13 -3.49 -9.51 23.48
N ARG A 14 -2.69 -9.82 24.49
CA ARG A 14 -2.71 -9.13 25.79
C ARG A 14 -2.37 -7.64 25.63
N THR A 15 -1.34 -7.31 24.87
CA THR A 15 -0.96 -5.91 24.61
C THR A 15 -2.04 -5.17 23.85
N LEU A 16 -2.61 -5.77 22.79
CA LEU A 16 -3.70 -5.16 22.02
C LEU A 16 -4.93 -4.91 22.90
N LEU A 17 -5.33 -5.86 23.73
CA LEU A 17 -6.47 -5.69 24.64
C LEU A 17 -6.21 -4.62 25.69
N GLN A 18 -4.98 -4.50 26.21
CA GLN A 18 -4.61 -3.43 27.12
C GLN A 18 -4.75 -2.05 26.46
N GLN A 19 -4.29 -1.90 25.21
CA GLN A 19 -4.45 -0.66 24.46
C GLN A 19 -5.93 -0.30 24.25
N VAL A 20 -6.74 -1.27 23.82
CA VAL A 20 -8.19 -1.06 23.66
C VAL A 20 -8.84 -0.65 24.98
N HIS A 21 -8.49 -1.29 26.08
CA HIS A 21 -9.04 -0.94 27.39
C HIS A 21 -8.69 0.50 27.80
N LEU A 22 -7.44 0.94 27.56
CA LEU A 22 -7.02 2.31 27.83
C LEU A 22 -7.79 3.34 26.99
N GLU A 23 -8.01 3.05 25.71
CA GLU A 23 -8.77 3.91 24.80
C GLU A 23 -10.26 3.95 25.17
N GLN A 24 -10.86 2.81 25.54
CA GLN A 24 -12.28 2.70 25.86
C GLN A 24 -12.66 3.17 27.26
N ASN A 25 -11.72 3.18 28.20
CA ASN A 25 -11.98 3.65 29.57
C ASN A 25 -12.08 5.18 29.67
N ILE A 26 -11.85 5.92 28.60
CA ILE A 26 -12.00 7.37 28.60
C ILE A 26 -13.51 7.67 28.66
N PRO A 27 -14.03 8.21 29.78
CA PRO A 27 -15.45 8.48 29.88
C PRO A 27 -15.82 9.62 28.94
N VAL A 28 -16.92 9.44 28.22
CA VAL A 28 -17.54 10.52 27.44
C VAL A 28 -18.35 11.38 28.41
N THR A 29 -18.18 12.70 28.33
CA THR A 29 -18.94 13.63 29.17
C THR A 29 -20.41 13.63 28.77
N GLU A 30 -21.31 13.90 29.72
CA GLU A 30 -22.75 13.96 29.44
C GLU A 30 -23.07 15.03 28.37
N GLU A 31 -22.37 16.17 28.39
CA GLU A 31 -22.50 17.21 27.37
C GLU A 31 -22.12 16.72 25.96
N ASP A 32 -21.06 15.91 25.85
CA ASP A 32 -20.63 15.36 24.56
C ASP A 32 -21.68 14.36 24.04
N ILE A 33 -22.30 13.56 24.93
CA ILE A 33 -23.40 12.64 24.58
C ILE A 33 -24.61 13.42 24.05
N GLU A 34 -25.00 14.50 24.72
CA GLU A 34 -26.11 15.35 24.28
C GLU A 34 -25.84 15.97 22.90
N ARG A 35 -24.61 16.46 22.66
CA ARG A 35 -24.21 17.00 21.36
C ARG A 35 -24.22 15.93 20.27
N ILE A 36 -23.70 14.73 20.57
CA ILE A 36 -23.74 13.59 19.64
C ILE A 36 -25.18 13.25 19.26
N ASN A 37 -26.07 13.14 20.25
CA ASN A 37 -27.49 12.85 20.01
C ASN A 37 -28.17 13.96 19.20
N TYR A 38 -27.85 15.24 19.48
CA TYR A 38 -28.33 16.37 18.70
C TYR A 38 -27.96 16.25 17.22
N TYR A 39 -26.70 15.92 16.90
CA TYR A 39 -26.27 15.76 15.51
C TYR A 39 -26.88 14.53 14.84
N LEU A 40 -27.08 13.44 15.58
CA LEU A 40 -27.73 12.23 15.06
C LEU A 40 -29.23 12.46 14.76
N GLU A 41 -29.92 13.22 15.58
CA GLU A 41 -31.37 13.45 15.41
C GLU A 41 -31.67 14.60 14.44
N LYS A 42 -30.97 15.74 14.59
CA LYS A 42 -31.28 17.02 13.94
C LYS A 42 -30.20 17.53 13.00
N GLY A 43 -28.99 16.95 13.02
CA GLY A 43 -27.85 17.43 12.25
C GLY A 43 -27.90 17.10 10.76
N PHE A 44 -28.73 16.15 10.36
CA PHE A 44 -28.85 15.70 8.97
C PHE A 44 -30.28 15.87 8.47
N GLU A 45 -30.44 16.61 7.38
CA GLU A 45 -31.70 16.61 6.64
C GLU A 45 -31.84 15.31 5.84
N PRO A 46 -33.04 14.73 5.70
CA PRO A 46 -33.24 13.48 4.97
C PRO A 46 -32.77 13.52 3.51
N ASP A 47 -32.81 14.71 2.88
CA ASP A 47 -32.39 14.91 1.48
C ASP A 47 -30.87 14.87 1.30
N MET A 48 -30.11 15.06 2.38
CA MET A 48 -28.64 14.96 2.38
C MET A 48 -28.16 13.50 2.44
N LEU A 49 -29.05 12.57 2.76
CA LEU A 49 -28.75 11.16 2.94
C LEU A 49 -29.12 10.39 1.67
N GLU A 50 -28.28 9.43 1.31
CA GLU A 50 -28.61 8.53 0.20
C GLU A 50 -29.87 7.72 0.57
N PRO A 51 -30.95 7.78 -0.23
CA PRO A 51 -32.16 7.04 0.07
C PRO A 51 -31.91 5.54 0.00
N PHE A 52 -32.70 4.76 0.73
CA PHE A 52 -32.59 3.31 0.72
C PHE A 52 -32.76 2.75 -0.71
N PRO A 53 -31.86 1.86 -1.18
CA PRO A 53 -31.99 1.26 -2.51
C PRO A 53 -33.15 0.26 -2.55
N ASP A 54 -34.32 0.70 -3.02
CA ASP A 54 -35.56 -0.10 -3.03
C ASP A 54 -35.42 -1.48 -3.70
N LYS A 55 -34.51 -1.61 -4.67
CA LYS A 55 -34.20 -2.90 -5.32
C LYS A 55 -33.77 -3.99 -4.33
N LEU A 56 -33.12 -3.63 -3.22
CA LEU A 56 -32.73 -4.59 -2.18
C LEU A 56 -33.94 -5.05 -1.37
N LEU A 57 -34.89 -4.15 -1.12
CA LEU A 57 -36.13 -4.46 -0.41
C LEU A 57 -37.00 -5.39 -1.25
N ASP A 58 -37.12 -5.13 -2.55
CA ASP A 58 -37.86 -5.99 -3.48
C ASP A 58 -37.28 -7.40 -3.52
N LYS A 59 -35.95 -7.53 -3.60
CA LYS A 59 -35.27 -8.84 -3.55
C LYS A 59 -35.51 -9.57 -2.22
N ALA A 60 -35.43 -8.85 -1.10
CA ALA A 60 -35.69 -9.42 0.22
C ALA A 60 -37.15 -9.89 0.33
N ARG A 61 -38.09 -9.08 -0.16
CA ARG A 61 -39.51 -9.40 -0.25
C ARG A 61 -39.75 -10.62 -1.11
N ASP A 62 -39.03 -10.75 -2.22
CA ASP A 62 -39.15 -11.88 -3.15
C ASP A 62 -38.65 -13.20 -2.59
N SER A 63 -37.72 -13.17 -1.65
CA SER A 63 -37.28 -14.35 -0.90
C SER A 63 -38.37 -14.93 0.01
N ILE A 64 -39.36 -14.12 0.43
CA ILE A 64 -40.41 -14.56 1.36
C ILE A 64 -41.47 -15.37 0.60
N PRO A 65 -41.93 -16.53 1.12
CA PRO A 65 -43.01 -17.30 0.50
C PRO A 65 -44.30 -16.50 0.30
N LEU A 66 -44.94 -16.67 -0.86
CA LEU A 66 -46.13 -15.91 -1.26
C LEU A 66 -47.30 -16.03 -0.25
N LYS A 67 -47.46 -17.20 0.38
CA LYS A 67 -48.48 -17.46 1.41
C LYS A 67 -48.28 -16.57 2.64
N SER A 68 -47.04 -16.41 3.08
CA SER A 68 -46.69 -15.57 4.24
C SER A 68 -46.85 -14.09 3.90
N ARG A 69 -46.49 -13.67 2.67
CA ARG A 69 -46.70 -12.29 2.22
C ARG A 69 -48.17 -11.85 2.27
N LYS A 70 -49.08 -12.72 1.84
CA LYS A 70 -50.53 -12.43 1.86
C LYS A 70 -51.12 -12.46 3.27
N LYS A 71 -50.59 -13.30 4.16
CA LYS A 71 -51.09 -13.45 5.53
C LYS A 71 -50.64 -12.29 6.44
N PHE A 72 -49.44 -11.75 6.23
CA PHE A 72 -48.80 -10.79 7.14
C PHE A 72 -48.51 -9.44 6.49
N VAL A 73 -49.42 -8.94 5.64
CA VAL A 73 -49.22 -7.68 4.89
C VAL A 73 -48.95 -6.49 5.83
N ALA A 74 -49.71 -6.37 6.92
CA ALA A 74 -49.55 -5.27 7.87
C ALA A 74 -48.18 -5.30 8.55
N VAL A 75 -47.74 -6.48 8.99
CA VAL A 75 -46.44 -6.68 9.63
C VAL A 75 -45.31 -6.39 8.66
N LEU A 76 -45.42 -6.86 7.40
CA LEU A 76 -44.41 -6.59 6.38
C LEU A 76 -44.27 -5.10 6.10
N ARG A 77 -45.38 -4.34 6.05
CA ARG A 77 -45.31 -2.89 5.87
C ARG A 77 -44.57 -2.20 7.01
N THR A 78 -44.81 -2.62 8.26
CA THR A 78 -44.09 -2.08 9.42
C THR A 78 -42.61 -2.42 9.35
N LEU A 79 -42.26 -3.67 9.04
CA LEU A 79 -40.87 -4.09 8.88
C LEU A 79 -40.15 -3.35 7.74
N GLU A 80 -40.82 -3.11 6.62
CA GLU A 80 -40.27 -2.33 5.50
C GLU A 80 -39.94 -0.89 5.93
N GLN A 81 -40.80 -0.28 6.76
CA GLN A 81 -40.55 1.05 7.34
C GLN A 81 -39.40 1.03 8.35
N GLU A 82 -39.34 0.01 9.22
CA GLU A 82 -38.24 -0.17 10.19
C GLU A 82 -36.90 -0.32 9.48
N VAL A 83 -36.82 -1.14 8.42
CA VAL A 83 -35.59 -1.33 7.64
C VAL A 83 -35.11 0.00 7.04
N LYS A 84 -36.02 0.79 6.46
CA LYS A 84 -35.68 2.12 5.92
C LYS A 84 -35.20 3.07 7.01
N SER A 85 -35.89 3.11 8.15
CA SER A 85 -35.51 3.94 9.29
C SER A 85 -34.14 3.54 9.89
N TYR A 86 -33.87 2.24 10.03
CA TYR A 86 -32.59 1.75 10.55
C TYR A 86 -31.45 1.99 9.59
N TYR A 87 -31.70 1.89 8.28
CA TYR A 87 -30.72 2.25 7.27
C TYR A 87 -30.35 3.74 7.36
N GLU A 88 -31.35 4.62 7.42
CA GLU A 88 -31.12 6.06 7.56
C GLU A 88 -30.33 6.38 8.84
N PHE A 89 -30.76 5.83 9.98
CA PHE A 89 -30.07 6.01 11.25
C PHE A 89 -28.62 5.49 11.19
N GLY A 90 -28.42 4.30 10.63
CA GLY A 90 -27.08 3.72 10.45
C GLY A 90 -26.18 4.58 9.58
N LEU A 91 -26.73 5.22 8.54
CA LEU A 91 -25.99 6.14 7.67
C LEU A 91 -25.58 7.41 8.42
N ARG A 92 -26.48 8.00 9.21
CA ARG A 92 -26.17 9.16 10.07
C ARG A 92 -25.03 8.85 11.03
N VAL A 93 -25.07 7.69 11.69
CA VAL A 93 -24.00 7.25 12.59
C VAL A 93 -22.68 7.05 11.82
N ALA A 94 -22.71 6.42 10.64
CA ALA A 94 -21.51 6.19 9.84
C ALA A 94 -20.86 7.49 9.36
N ILE A 95 -21.67 8.48 8.95
CA ILE A 95 -21.18 9.80 8.56
C ILE A 95 -20.59 10.52 9.76
N LEU A 96 -21.27 10.49 10.91
CA LEU A 96 -20.75 11.09 12.13
C LEU A 96 -19.43 10.44 12.56
N ASP A 97 -19.36 9.11 12.57
CA ASP A 97 -18.13 8.35 12.87
C ASP A 97 -16.98 8.78 11.95
N TYR A 98 -17.26 8.99 10.66
CA TYR A 98 -16.27 9.45 9.69
C TYR A 98 -15.79 10.88 9.97
N ILE A 99 -16.71 11.83 10.22
CA ILE A 99 -16.36 13.22 10.57
C ILE A 99 -15.52 13.24 11.85
N MET A 100 -15.88 12.40 12.83
CA MET A 100 -15.14 12.26 14.07
C MET A 100 -13.74 11.67 13.87
N LEU A 101 -13.35 11.13 12.72
CA LEU A 101 -11.94 10.75 12.51
C LEU A 101 -11.02 11.98 12.46
N ASP A 102 -11.53 13.15 12.04
CA ASP A 102 -10.74 14.37 11.99
C ASP A 102 -10.77 15.14 13.32
N LYS A 103 -9.58 15.39 13.88
CA LYS A 103 -9.40 16.16 15.11
C LYS A 103 -9.81 17.62 14.94
N SER A 104 -9.76 18.18 13.72
CA SER A 104 -10.15 19.57 13.47
C SER A 104 -11.68 19.74 13.60
N GLU A 105 -12.43 18.81 13.02
CA GLU A 105 -13.90 18.78 13.08
C GLU A 105 -14.42 18.49 14.49
N ARG A 106 -13.75 17.63 15.27
CA ARG A 106 -14.08 17.45 16.70
C ARG A 106 -14.06 18.76 17.49
N ARG A 107 -13.03 19.59 17.27
CA ARG A 107 -12.92 20.90 17.92
C ARG A 107 -14.00 21.86 17.45
N ARG A 108 -14.29 21.86 16.15
CA ARG A 108 -15.36 22.70 15.56
C ARG A 108 -16.73 22.37 16.13
N LEU A 109 -17.02 21.08 16.31
CA LEU A 109 -18.29 20.57 16.84
C LEU A 109 -18.34 20.56 18.38
N ASN A 110 -17.25 20.96 19.05
CA ASN A 110 -17.10 20.98 20.49
C ASN A 110 -17.39 19.63 21.15
N ILE A 111 -16.90 18.55 20.54
CA ILE A 111 -16.97 17.18 21.06
C ILE A 111 -15.55 16.80 21.48
N THR A 112 -15.33 16.65 22.79
CA THR A 112 -14.00 16.38 23.34
C THR A 112 -13.68 14.90 23.29
N HIS A 113 -14.63 14.08 23.72
CA HIS A 113 -14.53 12.62 23.74
C HIS A 113 -15.66 12.02 22.92
N TYR A 114 -15.32 11.05 22.06
CA TYR A 114 -16.29 10.34 21.24
C TYR A 114 -16.21 8.85 21.55
N PRO A 115 -17.34 8.15 21.74
CA PRO A 115 -17.34 6.73 22.08
C PRO A 115 -16.70 5.91 20.95
N GLN A 116 -15.61 5.21 21.27
CA GLN A 116 -14.89 4.40 20.29
C GLN A 116 -15.43 2.96 20.28
N ARG A 117 -15.85 2.50 19.10
CA ARG A 117 -16.25 1.11 18.89
C ARG A 117 -15.07 0.17 19.15
N PHE A 118 -15.36 -1.03 19.63
CA PHE A 118 -14.31 -2.05 19.82
C PHE A 118 -13.65 -2.36 18.47
N PRO A 119 -12.32 -2.16 18.33
CA PRO A 119 -11.65 -2.32 17.05
C PRO A 119 -11.48 -3.79 16.68
N ALA A 120 -11.34 -4.07 15.37
CA ALA A 120 -10.94 -5.38 14.90
C ALA A 120 -9.45 -5.62 15.24
N LEU A 121 -9.19 -6.53 16.18
CA LEU A 121 -7.83 -6.89 16.57
C LEU A 121 -7.25 -7.90 15.57
N THR A 122 -6.15 -7.52 14.91
CA THR A 122 -5.43 -8.41 14.00
C THR A 122 -4.24 -9.04 14.70
N LEU A 123 -4.31 -10.34 14.94
CA LEU A 123 -3.17 -11.12 15.43
C LEU A 123 -2.31 -11.58 14.26
N ARG A 124 -0.99 -11.50 14.44
CA ARG A 124 0.01 -11.86 13.45
C ARG A 124 0.71 -13.10 13.97
N SER A 125 0.72 -14.15 13.17
CA SER A 125 1.53 -15.33 13.50
C SER A 125 3.01 -14.93 13.55
N PRO A 126 3.82 -15.51 14.46
CA PRO A 126 5.26 -15.27 14.49
C PRO A 126 5.90 -15.78 13.20
N VAL A 127 6.21 -14.87 12.27
CA VAL A 127 6.86 -15.19 11.01
C VAL A 127 8.38 -15.08 11.19
N TYR A 128 9.03 -16.22 11.42
CA TYR A 128 10.48 -16.28 11.70
C TYR A 128 11.38 -15.69 10.61
N TRP A 129 10.92 -15.62 9.35
CA TRP A 129 11.70 -15.09 8.23
C TRP A 129 11.44 -13.61 7.93
N HIS A 130 10.47 -12.97 8.58
CA HIS A 130 10.10 -11.57 8.28
C HIS A 130 11.27 -10.61 8.50
N GLN A 131 11.96 -10.77 9.63
CA GLN A 131 13.13 -9.98 10.00
C GLN A 131 14.27 -10.11 8.98
N MET A 132 14.55 -11.35 8.57
CA MET A 132 15.56 -11.63 7.55
C MET A 132 15.17 -10.99 6.22
N PHE A 133 13.91 -11.13 5.81
CA PHE A 133 13.39 -10.54 4.58
C PHE A 133 13.55 -9.01 4.56
N ILE A 134 13.12 -8.31 5.60
CA ILE A 134 13.26 -6.85 5.69
C ILE A 134 14.74 -6.45 5.62
N THR A 135 15.58 -7.10 6.43
CA THR A 135 17.02 -6.78 6.51
C THR A 135 17.71 -6.99 5.16
N CYS A 136 17.43 -8.12 4.50
CA CYS A 136 17.94 -8.42 3.16
C CYS A 136 17.41 -7.43 2.12
N SER A 137 16.13 -7.07 2.17
CA SER A 137 15.52 -6.11 1.25
C SER A 137 16.13 -4.72 1.39
N GLU A 138 16.35 -4.24 2.62
CA GLU A 138 17.02 -2.95 2.85
C GLU A 138 18.47 -2.97 2.38
N LYS A 139 19.19 -4.05 2.69
CA LYS A 139 20.56 -4.27 2.22
C LYS A 139 20.63 -4.29 0.70
N GLN A 140 19.69 -4.96 0.04
CA GLN A 140 19.60 -5.01 -1.41
C GLN A 140 19.26 -3.64 -1.98
N SER A 141 18.29 -2.91 -1.41
CA SER A 141 17.95 -1.55 -1.85
C SER A 141 19.15 -0.60 -1.79
N ARG A 142 19.96 -0.67 -0.72
CA ARG A 142 21.14 0.20 -0.55
C ARG A 142 22.34 -0.20 -1.40
N ASN A 143 22.54 -1.51 -1.63
CA ASN A 143 23.77 -2.01 -2.24
C ASN A 143 23.60 -2.51 -3.68
N LEU A 144 22.37 -2.70 -4.15
CA LEU A 144 22.09 -3.15 -5.51
C LEU A 144 22.06 -1.95 -6.45
N PHE A 145 23.23 -1.55 -6.94
CA PHE A 145 23.40 -0.41 -7.83
C PHE A 145 22.92 -0.66 -9.28
N ILE A 146 22.12 -1.69 -9.56
CA ILE A 146 21.69 -2.03 -10.93
C ILE A 146 21.01 -0.85 -11.64
N GLY A 147 20.29 0.00 -10.91
CA GLY A 147 19.66 1.23 -11.42
C GLY A 147 20.47 2.51 -11.21
N HIS A 148 21.70 2.45 -10.67
CA HIS A 148 22.48 3.65 -10.37
C HIS A 148 22.86 4.38 -11.66
N PRO A 149 22.65 5.72 -11.75
CA PRO A 149 22.84 6.48 -12.97
C PRO A 149 24.27 6.36 -13.52
N VAL A 150 25.28 6.25 -12.66
CA VAL A 150 26.68 6.04 -13.08
C VAL A 150 26.87 4.68 -13.74
N LEU A 151 26.32 3.60 -13.19
CA LEU A 151 26.45 2.27 -13.81
C LEU A 151 25.66 2.18 -15.11
N ARG A 152 24.52 2.87 -15.20
CA ARG A 152 23.77 3.01 -16.46
C ARG A 152 24.56 3.81 -17.49
N ALA A 153 25.21 4.90 -17.09
CA ALA A 153 26.06 5.70 -17.97
C ALA A 153 27.28 4.91 -18.46
N LEU A 154 27.97 4.20 -17.57
CA LEU A 154 29.09 3.31 -17.93
C LEU A 154 28.66 2.20 -18.88
N ARG A 155 27.50 1.58 -18.63
CA ARG A 155 26.92 0.58 -19.53
C ARG A 155 26.67 1.17 -20.91
N THR A 156 26.02 2.33 -20.96
CA THR A 156 25.70 3.02 -22.22
C THR A 156 26.98 3.39 -22.97
N LEU A 157 27.96 3.95 -22.26
CA LEU A 157 29.28 4.29 -22.81
C LEU A 157 29.98 3.07 -23.41
N TRP A 158 29.96 1.93 -22.71
CA TRP A 158 30.52 0.68 -23.22
C TRP A 158 29.84 0.23 -24.50
N PHE A 159 28.50 0.14 -24.50
CA PHE A 159 27.74 -0.34 -25.65
C PHE A 159 27.80 0.61 -26.86
N ASP A 160 27.83 1.92 -26.63
CA ASP A 160 27.79 2.92 -27.69
C ASP A 160 29.17 3.19 -28.30
N LYS A 161 30.23 3.26 -27.47
CA LYS A 161 31.55 3.68 -27.93
C LYS A 161 32.57 2.55 -28.05
N TYR A 162 32.54 1.59 -27.13
CA TYR A 162 33.66 0.67 -26.94
C TYR A 162 33.39 -0.76 -27.39
N LYS A 163 32.12 -1.17 -27.49
CA LYS A 163 31.73 -2.54 -27.83
C LYS A 163 32.36 -3.02 -29.14
N ASP A 164 32.34 -2.17 -30.16
CA ASP A 164 32.85 -2.49 -31.49
C ASP A 164 34.23 -1.87 -31.75
N MET A 165 34.87 -1.29 -30.71
CA MET A 165 36.18 -0.63 -30.85
C MET A 165 37.29 -1.68 -30.95
N ILE A 166 37.92 -1.73 -32.13
CA ILE A 166 39.09 -2.56 -32.38
C ILE A 166 40.34 -1.68 -32.21
N ILE A 167 41.19 -2.03 -31.24
CA ILE A 167 42.40 -1.29 -30.88
C ILE A 167 43.61 -1.71 -31.76
N VAL A 168 43.34 -2.19 -32.98
CA VAL A 168 44.37 -2.61 -33.94
C VAL A 168 44.23 -1.77 -35.20
N PRO A 169 45.19 -0.89 -35.52
CA PRO A 169 45.11 -0.04 -36.71
C PRO A 169 45.20 -0.90 -37.97
N PHE A 170 44.11 -0.97 -38.73
CA PHE A 170 44.04 -1.78 -39.95
C PHE A 170 45.03 -1.29 -41.03
N SER A 171 45.33 0.01 -41.05
CA SER A 171 46.38 0.59 -41.91
C SER A 171 47.76 -0.02 -41.67
N ALA A 172 48.12 -0.29 -40.40
CA ALA A 172 49.39 -0.93 -40.06
C ALA A 172 49.44 -2.39 -40.52
N LEU A 173 48.28 -3.07 -40.57
CA LEU A 173 48.17 -4.43 -41.12
C LEU A 173 48.25 -4.44 -42.65
N GLN A 174 47.67 -3.44 -43.33
CA GLN A 174 47.71 -3.32 -44.78
C GLN A 174 49.13 -3.06 -45.33
N THR A 175 49.94 -2.26 -44.63
CA THR A 175 51.32 -1.95 -45.03
C THR A 175 52.22 -3.19 -45.09
N VAL A 176 51.95 -4.19 -44.26
CA VAL A 176 52.76 -5.43 -44.20
C VAL A 176 52.38 -6.41 -45.33
N GLY A 177 51.24 -6.20 -45.99
CA GLY A 177 50.76 -7.03 -47.09
C GLY A 177 50.11 -8.34 -46.61
N LEU A 178 48.87 -8.56 -47.02
CA LEU A 178 48.15 -9.83 -46.81
C LEU A 178 48.25 -10.67 -48.10
N PRO A 179 48.44 -12.00 -48.04
CA PRO A 179 48.37 -12.90 -46.88
C PRO A 179 49.72 -13.16 -46.20
N MET A 180 49.68 -13.36 -44.88
CA MET A 180 50.85 -13.53 -44.00
C MET A 180 50.71 -14.79 -43.13
N LYS A 181 51.84 -15.36 -42.69
CA LYS A 181 51.86 -16.53 -41.80
C LYS A 181 51.26 -16.18 -40.43
N HIS A 182 50.56 -17.13 -39.81
CA HIS A 182 49.86 -16.95 -38.54
C HIS A 182 50.76 -16.41 -37.40
N GLU A 183 51.99 -16.92 -37.28
CA GLU A 183 52.94 -16.49 -36.24
C GLU A 183 53.38 -15.01 -36.41
N ALA A 184 53.59 -14.58 -37.65
CA ALA A 184 53.92 -13.21 -37.98
C ALA A 184 52.72 -12.26 -37.71
N PHE A 185 51.50 -12.74 -37.95
CA PHE A 185 50.28 -11.98 -37.66
C PHE A 185 50.08 -11.79 -36.17
N ARG A 186 50.23 -12.86 -35.39
CA ARG A 186 50.08 -12.81 -33.94
C ARG A 186 51.09 -11.85 -33.29
N SER A 187 52.38 -11.95 -33.66
CA SER A 187 53.41 -11.09 -33.10
C SER A 187 53.19 -9.61 -33.46
N LEU A 188 52.70 -9.33 -34.67
CA LEU A 188 52.33 -7.98 -35.10
C LEU A 188 51.15 -7.42 -34.30
N VAL A 189 50.08 -8.18 -34.14
CA VAL A 189 48.90 -7.76 -33.36
C VAL A 189 49.27 -7.55 -31.89
N GLU A 190 50.04 -8.45 -31.28
CA GLU A 190 50.51 -8.27 -29.89
C GLU A 190 51.36 -7.00 -29.72
N LYS A 191 52.21 -6.68 -30.70
CA LYS A 191 52.98 -5.44 -30.71
C LYS A 191 52.09 -4.21 -30.84
N LEU A 192 51.12 -4.22 -31.75
CA LEU A 192 50.19 -3.11 -31.97
C LEU A 192 49.31 -2.87 -30.74
N CYS A 193 48.80 -3.93 -30.11
CA CYS A 193 48.03 -3.82 -28.87
C CYS A 193 48.86 -3.26 -27.71
N ARG A 194 50.15 -3.61 -27.60
CA ARG A 194 51.04 -3.02 -26.58
C ARG A 194 51.27 -1.53 -26.80
N ILE A 195 51.48 -1.11 -28.04
CA ILE A 195 51.65 0.31 -28.39
C ILE A 195 50.38 1.09 -28.07
N ALA A 196 49.23 0.59 -28.49
CA ALA A 196 47.97 1.25 -28.21
C ALA A 196 47.68 1.31 -26.70
N LYS A 197 48.06 0.27 -25.95
CA LYS A 197 47.97 0.28 -24.49
C LYS A 197 48.84 1.39 -23.87
N SER A 198 50.11 1.54 -24.28
CA SER A 198 50.97 2.61 -23.75
C SER A 198 50.45 4.00 -24.09
N THR A 199 49.88 4.20 -25.30
CA THR A 199 49.29 5.49 -25.67
C THR A 199 48.07 5.84 -24.82
N ILE A 200 47.23 4.86 -24.48
CA ILE A 200 46.06 5.07 -23.62
C ILE A 200 46.47 5.33 -22.15
N GLU A 201 47.60 4.79 -21.69
CA GLU A 201 48.09 5.03 -20.32
C GLU A 201 48.79 6.39 -20.16
N GLU A 202 49.20 7.02 -21.26
CA GLU A 202 49.87 8.34 -21.29
C GLU A 202 48.89 9.52 -21.46
N GLU A 203 47.67 9.29 -21.94
CA GLU A 203 46.57 10.27 -22.03
C GLU A 203 45.65 10.26 -20.79
#